data_AF-A0A1F5DN98-F1
#
_entry.id   AF-A0A1F5DN98-F1
#
_cell.length_a   1.000
_cell.length_b   1.000
_cell.length_c   1.000
_cell.angle_alpha   90.00
_cell.angle_beta   90.00
_cell.angle_gamma   90.00
#
_symmetry.space_group_name_H-M   'P 1'
#
loop_
_entity.id
_entity.type
_entity.pdbx_description
1 polymer ?
#
loop_
_entity_poly.entity_id
_entity_poly.type
_entity_poly.pdbx_seq_one_letter_code
_entity_poly.pdbx_strand_id
1 'polypeptide(L)'
;MCPATGNTVAKIVNRIADTLITNSVAQAAKANIPIYVMPVDHVESKQVTTLPSGERLELEMREVDLENTSKLSKMRGIHVFHSPTEIEGIIKKYSI
;
A
#
# COMPACT_ATOMS: atom_id res chain seq x y z
N MET A 1 0.10 -6.63 -4.06
CA MET A 1 -0.18 -5.40 -4.82
C MET A 1 0.96 -4.43 -4.63
N CYS A 2 1.42 -3.82 -5.71
CA CYS A 2 2.59 -2.94 -5.70
C CYS A 2 2.57 -2.09 -6.98
N PRO A 3 2.50 -0.75 -6.88
CA PRO A 3 2.24 0.04 -5.68
C PRO A 3 0.77 0.02 -5.22
N ALA A 4 0.49 0.47 -3.99
CA ALA A 4 -0.84 0.70 -3.44
C ALA A 4 -1.00 2.18 -3.05
N THR A 5 -1.93 2.88 -3.68
CA THR A 5 -2.21 4.30 -3.42
C THR A 5 -2.85 4.51 -2.04
N GLY A 6 -2.72 5.71 -1.45
CA GLY A 6 -3.41 6.07 -0.21
C GLY A 6 -4.92 5.78 -0.23
N ASN A 7 -5.61 6.02 -1.36
CA ASN A 7 -7.03 5.65 -1.52
C ASN A 7 -7.27 4.13 -1.41
N THR A 8 -6.39 3.32 -2.01
CA THR A 8 -6.49 1.86 -1.90
C THR A 8 -6.25 1.39 -0.47
N VAL A 9 -5.23 1.94 0.20
CA VAL A 9 -4.92 1.63 1.60
C VAL A 9 -6.07 2.03 2.51
N ALA A 10 -6.61 3.24 2.37
CA ALA A 10 -7.75 3.74 3.14
C ALA A 10 -8.98 2.84 2.96
N LYS A 11 -9.29 2.42 1.73
CA LYS A 11 -10.39 1.49 1.45
C LYS A 11 -10.18 0.15 2.15
N ILE A 12 -8.99 -0.43 2.08
CA ILE A 12 -8.69 -1.72 2.74
C ILE A 12 -8.84 -1.60 4.27
N VAL A 13 -8.25 -0.57 4.88
CA VAL A 13 -8.30 -0.32 6.32
C VAL A 13 -9.75 -0.14 6.80
N ASN A 14 -10.57 0.56 6.02
CA ASN A 14 -11.99 0.79 6.32
C ASN A 14 -12.92 -0.31 5.79
N ARG A 15 -12.37 -1.43 5.28
CA ARG A 15 -13.13 -2.58 4.75
C ARG A 15 -14.07 -2.25 3.58
N ILE A 16 -13.75 -1.22 2.81
CA ILE A 16 -14.44 -0.87 1.58
C ILE A 16 -13.90 -1.75 0.44
N ALA A 17 -14.78 -2.55 -0.16
CA ALA A 17 -14.45 -3.55 -1.18
C ALA A 17 -15.14 -3.25 -2.52
N ASP A 18 -15.07 -2.00 -2.97
CA ASP A 18 -15.80 -1.46 -4.13
C ASP A 18 -15.01 -1.46 -5.45
N THR A 19 -13.71 -1.72 -5.41
CA THR A 19 -12.86 -1.94 -6.59
C THR A 19 -12.44 -3.40 -6.71
N LEU A 20 -12.01 -3.82 -7.91
CA LEU A 20 -11.48 -5.18 -8.13
C LEU A 20 -10.38 -5.54 -7.13
N ILE A 21 -9.42 -4.63 -6.92
CA ILE A 21 -8.27 -4.84 -6.03
C ILE A 21 -8.72 -4.93 -4.57
N THR A 22 -9.52 -3.99 -4.09
CA THR A 22 -9.99 -3.98 -2.69
C THR A 22 -10.92 -5.16 -2.38
N ASN A 23 -11.74 -5.60 -3.34
CA ASN A 23 -12.56 -6.80 -3.18
C ASN A 23 -11.70 -8.07 -3.15
N SER A 24 -10.67 -8.17 -3.99
CA SER A 24 -9.72 -9.28 -3.99
C SER A 24 -9.01 -9.42 -2.64
N VAL A 25 -8.62 -8.30 -2.02
CA VAL A 25 -8.06 -8.27 -0.66
C VAL A 25 -9.05 -8.81 0.36
N ALA A 26 -10.30 -8.35 0.32
CA ALA A 26 -11.33 -8.79 1.27
C ALA A 26 -11.59 -10.30 1.17
N GLN A 27 -11.57 -10.87 -0.04
CA GLN A 27 -11.73 -12.31 -0.25
C GLN A 27 -10.49 -13.12 0.16
N ALA A 28 -9.28 -12.65 -0.19
CA ALA A 28 -8.04 -13.27 0.24
C ALA A 28 -7.93 -13.32 1.78
N ALA A 29 -8.33 -12.24 2.46
CA ALA A 29 -8.34 -12.18 3.92
C ALA A 29 -9.31 -13.18 4.56
N LYS A 30 -10.48 -13.43 3.92
CA LYS A 30 -11.43 -14.46 4.35
C LYS A 30 -10.88 -15.87 4.15
N ALA A 31 -10.19 -16.10 3.03
CA ALA A 31 -9.58 -17.38 2.69
C ALA A 31 -8.25 -17.65 3.42
N ASN A 32 -7.83 -16.74 4.32
CA ASN A 32 -6.54 -16.81 5.02
C ASN A 32 -5.32 -16.90 4.07
N ILE A 33 -5.42 -16.28 2.90
CA ILE A 33 -4.36 -16.19 1.91
C ILE A 33 -3.47 -14.99 2.28
N PRO A 34 -2.13 -15.15 2.35
CA PRO A 34 -1.21 -14.05 2.63
C PRO A 34 -1.32 -12.91 1.61
N ILE A 35 -1.42 -11.66 2.08
CA ILE A 35 -1.62 -10.48 1.24
C ILE A 35 -0.41 -9.56 1.41
N TYR A 36 0.34 -9.34 0.34
CA TYR A 36 1.48 -8.41 0.35
C TYR A 36 1.08 -7.07 -0.27
N VAL A 37 1.35 -5.97 0.42
CA VAL A 37 0.96 -4.61 0.01
C VAL A 37 2.16 -3.67 0.13
N MET A 38 2.41 -2.86 -0.90
CA MET A 38 3.40 -1.78 -0.87
C MET A 38 2.71 -0.41 -0.93
N PRO A 39 2.39 0.22 0.21
CA PRO A 39 1.84 1.56 0.26
C PRO A 39 2.81 2.58 -0.34
N VAL A 40 2.30 3.52 -1.13
CA VAL A 40 3.11 4.66 -1.60
C VAL A 40 3.40 5.64 -0.46
N ASP A 41 2.47 5.77 0.49
CA ASP A 41 2.54 6.70 1.62
C ASP A 41 2.97 5.96 2.89
N HIS A 42 4.28 5.77 3.10
CA HIS A 42 4.81 4.93 4.18
C HIS A 42 5.91 5.59 5.04
N VAL A 43 6.49 6.72 4.61
CA VAL A 43 7.44 7.52 5.40
C VAL A 43 7.01 8.96 5.34
N GLU A 44 7.02 9.67 6.47
CA GLU A 44 6.85 11.13 6.49
C GLU A 44 7.98 11.78 5.68
N SER A 45 7.72 12.08 4.42
CA SER A 45 8.67 12.69 3.50
C SER A 45 7.97 13.72 2.62
N LYS A 46 8.66 14.84 2.39
CA LYS A 46 8.26 15.81 1.37
C LYS A 46 8.67 15.25 0.02
N GLN A 47 7.70 14.86 -0.80
CA GLN A 47 7.99 14.46 -2.17
C GLN A 47 8.02 15.70 -3.05
N VAL A 48 9.20 16.07 -3.53
CA VAL A 48 9.36 17.17 -4.48
C VAL A 48 9.23 16.61 -5.89
N THR A 49 8.24 17.09 -6.64
CA THR A 49 8.10 16.78 -8.07
C THR A 49 8.28 18.05 -8.90
N THR A 50 8.67 17.87 -10.16
CA THR A 50 8.83 18.96 -11.12
C THR A 50 7.64 18.96 -12.05
N LEU A 51 6.90 20.06 -12.08
CA LEU A 51 5.80 20.27 -13.02
C LEU A 51 6.33 20.40 -14.45
N PRO A 52 5.51 20.16 -15.49
CA PRO A 52 5.90 20.41 -16.87
C PRO A 52 6.33 21.87 -17.15
N SER A 53 5.89 22.82 -16.32
CA SER A 53 6.33 24.22 -16.33
C SER A 53 7.76 24.44 -15.83
N GLY A 54 8.39 23.42 -15.23
CA GLY A 54 9.69 23.53 -14.56
C GLY A 54 9.61 23.95 -13.09
N GLU A 55 8.42 24.26 -12.58
CA GLU A 55 8.21 24.62 -11.18
C GLU A 55 8.28 23.40 -10.26
N ARG A 56 8.77 23.61 -9.03
CA ARG A 56 8.79 22.56 -7.99
C ARG A 56 7.47 22.55 -7.24
N LEU A 57 6.85 21.38 -7.16
CA LEU A 57 5.69 21.11 -6.32
C LEU A 57 6.12 20.20 -5.17
N GLU A 58 5.98 20.67 -3.93
CA GLU A 58 6.15 19.85 -2.74
C GLU A 58 4.82 19.16 -2.42
N LEU A 59 4.83 17.84 -2.40
CA LEU A 59 3.73 17.02 -1.92
C LEU A 59 4.03 16.61 -0.47
N GLU A 60 3.15 17.04 0.43
CA GLU A 60 3.17 16.59 1.82
C GLU A 60 2.18 15.44 2.00
N MET A 61 2.65 14.36 2.62
CA MET A 61 1.77 13.30 3.06
C MET A 61 0.88 13.79 4.20
N ARG A 62 -0.39 13.40 4.15
CA ARG A 62 -1.33 13.72 5.21
C ARG A 62 -1.14 12.73 6.34
N GLU A 63 -1.33 13.19 7.58
CA GLU A 63 -1.28 12.34 8.78
C GLU A 63 -2.17 11.10 8.66
N VAL A 64 -3.36 11.25 8.05
CA VAL A 64 -4.30 10.15 7.81
C VAL A 64 -3.75 9.05 6.92
N ASP A 65 -2.87 9.38 5.96
CA ASP A 65 -2.28 8.39 5.06
C ASP A 65 -1.26 7.54 5.81
N LEU A 66 -0.44 8.17 6.68
CA LEU A 66 0.49 7.48 7.59
C LEU A 66 -0.25 6.61 8.61
N GLU A 67 -1.34 7.14 9.19
CA GLU A 67 -2.17 6.41 10.13
C GLU A 67 -2.80 5.17 9.48
N ASN A 68 -3.31 5.32 8.26
CA ASN A 68 -3.87 4.21 7.49
C ASN A 68 -2.81 3.14 7.16
N THR A 69 -1.61 3.54 6.76
CA THR A 69 -0.50 2.59 6.55
C THR A 69 -0.12 1.85 7.84
N SER A 70 -0.12 2.54 8.99
CA SER A 70 0.10 1.94 10.32
C SER A 70 -1.02 0.98 10.74
N LYS A 71 -2.28 1.28 10.41
CA LYS A 71 -3.42 0.37 10.63
C LYS A 71 -3.33 -0.85 9.73
N LEU A 72 -2.99 -0.65 8.45
CA LEU A 72 -2.85 -1.71 7.45
C LEU A 72 -1.81 -2.76 7.88
N SER A 73 -0.65 -2.34 8.39
CA SER A 73 0.42 -3.26 8.84
C SER A 73 0.04 -4.12 10.05
N LYS A 74 -1.01 -3.75 10.78
CA LYS A 74 -1.54 -4.50 11.94
C LYS A 74 -2.69 -5.44 11.56
N MET A 75 -3.18 -5.39 10.33
CA MET A 75 -4.27 -6.26 9.87
C MET A 75 -3.78 -7.69 9.67
N ARG A 76 -4.51 -8.66 10.21
CA ARG A 76 -4.17 -10.09 10.12
C ARG A 76 -4.03 -10.55 8.67
N GLY A 77 -2.93 -11.23 8.35
CA GLY A 77 -2.65 -11.78 7.03
C GLY A 77 -2.18 -10.76 6.00
N ILE A 78 -2.07 -9.48 6.38
CA ILE A 78 -1.48 -8.43 5.54
C ILE A 78 -0.01 -8.24 5.93
N HIS A 79 0.84 -8.20 4.92
CA HIS A 79 2.28 -7.99 5.02
C HIS A 79 2.65 -6.73 4.23
N VAL A 80 3.05 -5.69 4.95
CA VAL A 80 3.49 -4.43 4.33
C VAL A 80 4.98 -4.52 4.00
N PHE A 81 5.36 -4.11 2.79
CA PHE A 81 6.73 -3.95 2.34
C PHE A 81 6.92 -2.58 1.68
N HIS A 82 8.16 -2.13 1.49
CA HIS A 82 8.47 -0.71 1.24
C HIS A 82 9.32 -0.49 -0.02
N SER A 83 9.95 -1.53 -0.56
CA SER A 83 10.73 -1.46 -1.79
C SER A 83 10.33 -2.53 -2.80
N PRO A 84 10.24 -2.20 -4.10
CA PRO A 84 10.06 -3.19 -5.17
C PRO A 84 11.13 -4.30 -5.16
N THR A 85 12.32 -4.04 -4.64
CA THR A 85 13.40 -5.04 -4.54
C THR A 85 13.05 -6.20 -3.61
N GLU A 86 12.10 -6.02 -2.69
CA GLU A 86 11.63 -7.07 -1.77
C GLU A 86 10.74 -8.11 -2.46
N ILE A 87 10.18 -7.78 -3.65
CA ILE A 87 9.23 -8.63 -4.37
C ILE A 87 9.85 -9.99 -4.71
N GLU A 88 11.12 -10.01 -5.16
CA GLU A 88 11.79 -11.27 -5.51
C GLU A 88 11.87 -12.20 -4.30
N GLY A 89 12.24 -11.65 -3.14
CA GLY A 89 12.30 -12.40 -1.88
C GLY A 89 10.92 -12.90 -1.42
N ILE A 90 9.86 -12.12 -1.68
CA ILE A 90 8.48 -12.54 -1.39
C ILE A 90 8.06 -13.69 -2.32
N ILE A 91 8.29 -13.58 -3.63
CA ILE A 91 7.88 -14.60 -4.61
C ILE A 91 8.61 -15.92 -4.37
N LYS A 92 9.92 -15.89 -4.08
CA LYS A 92 10.73 -17.09 -3.80
C LYS A 92 10.17 -17.93 -2.64
N LYS A 93 9.44 -17.35 -1.68
CA LYS A 93 8.77 -18.11 -0.60
C LYS A 93 7.68 -19.07 -1.10
N TYR A 94 7.19 -18.86 -2.32
CA TYR A 94 6.09 -19.62 -2.93
C TYR A 94 6.49 -20.32 -4.23
N SER A 95 7.75 -20.17 -4.66
CA SER A 95 8.29 -20.97 -5.77
C SER A 95 8.59 -22.38 -5.26
N ILE A 96 7.95 -23.37 -5.89
CA ILE A 96 8.18 -24.81 -5.66
C ILE A 96 9.47 -25.23 -6.37
#